data_AF-A0A6I4RUI4-F1
#
_entry.id   AF-A0A6I4RUI4-F1
#
_cell.length_a   1.000
_cell.length_b   1.000
_cell.length_c   1.000
_cell.angle_alpha   90.00
_cell.angle_beta   90.00
_cell.angle_gamma   90.00
#
_symmetry.space_group_name_H-M   'P 1'
#
loop_
_entity.id
_entity.type
_entity.pdbx_description
1 polymer ?
#
loop_
_entity_poly.entity_id
_entity_poly.type
_entity_poly.pdbx_seq_one_letter_code
_entity_poly.pdbx_strand_id
1 'polypeptide(L)'
;MSKKKIRLLQIGRQNWQDEVDIPENIDWIYLQPHEILSFFESENAKLEARYQKEKAKFPKKKDIKRGKLRVDGVILTEVSYPSALLLLEKVVEPYHVFFSQDLTTSDPVLQEFLRRKLGQSADFSDKPFLLRTFSKIFFSGQFGQKMGIANFTVQTESERYLSHYEGNHYLVLDGEYGEDYRVVGSFLYGVPIYKDVQVELWQEFIKDASCEVKIRVRYIVDGSLDDIAEEWEFEGEDLQEPNGIETPHNGSLFVSILAKGKGFLKVGPLHYRWGRAGFGQFTLGGQRFSDSERREFNYFFHPGDFKPPLCVYFSGFRTAEGFEGYGMMKKLGTPMLLICDPRLEGGSFYMGTPEFERAISTITNQCLDYLGFSNKQLILSGMSMGTFGATYYGADLDPHAIILSKPIFSLGRTAALEKTIRPGGFPTSLDMLLHFEGDLSEEAQARFNQRFWNKIKSGHYTNTRFFIAYMKNDDYDYMAFQNLMEVFAHTDVQVVGKGWVGRHLDGSSETIPWFLNQYQRVLQIDFGRGER
;
A
#
# COMPACT_ATOMS: atom_id res chain seq x y z
N MET A 1 19.42 -19.18 -15.58
CA MET A 1 18.76 -18.13 -16.41
C MET A 1 19.34 -16.80 -15.98
N SER A 2 19.89 -15.99 -16.89
CA SER A 2 20.34 -14.63 -16.54
C SER A 2 19.15 -13.86 -15.98
N LYS A 3 19.25 -13.35 -14.74
CA LYS A 3 18.25 -12.40 -14.21
C LYS A 3 18.13 -11.22 -15.19
N LYS A 4 16.92 -10.71 -15.41
CA LYS A 4 16.70 -9.49 -16.20
C LYS A 4 17.44 -8.35 -15.48
N LYS A 5 18.34 -7.66 -16.17
CA LYS A 5 19.04 -6.48 -15.62
C LYS A 5 18.07 -5.30 -15.43
N ILE A 6 18.35 -4.47 -14.44
CA ILE A 6 17.67 -3.21 -14.16
C ILE A 6 18.18 -2.17 -15.15
N ARG A 7 17.31 -1.62 -16.00
CA ARG A 7 17.71 -0.69 -17.05
C ARG A 7 17.61 0.75 -16.54
N LEU A 8 18.74 1.36 -16.21
CA LEU A 8 18.80 2.74 -15.72
C LEU A 8 19.31 3.69 -16.80
N LEU A 9 18.59 4.79 -16.98
CA LEU A 9 18.93 5.84 -17.94
C LEU A 9 19.40 7.09 -17.20
N GLN A 10 20.69 7.39 -17.25
CA GLN A 10 21.23 8.66 -16.79
C GLN A 10 21.20 9.68 -17.93
N ILE A 11 20.68 10.89 -17.67
CA ILE A 11 20.70 12.00 -18.62
C ILE A 11 21.41 13.19 -17.99
N GLY A 12 22.60 13.48 -18.50
CA GLY A 12 23.53 14.40 -17.85
C GLY A 12 24.69 14.84 -18.73
N ARG A 13 25.50 15.78 -18.25
CA ARG A 13 26.75 16.21 -18.90
C ARG A 13 27.93 15.29 -18.60
N GLN A 14 27.92 14.65 -17.43
CA GLN A 14 28.95 13.74 -16.95
C GLN A 14 28.35 12.35 -16.75
N ASN A 15 29.03 11.30 -17.24
CA ASN A 15 28.61 9.92 -17.07
C ASN A 15 29.12 9.38 -15.74
N TRP A 16 28.24 8.98 -14.83
CA TRP A 16 28.67 8.46 -13.52
C TRP A 16 29.48 7.17 -13.62
N GLN A 17 29.30 6.39 -14.69
CA GLN A 17 30.11 5.20 -14.93
C GLN A 17 31.61 5.51 -15.13
N ASP A 18 31.96 6.77 -15.43
CA ASP A 18 33.36 7.21 -15.53
C ASP A 18 33.96 7.55 -14.15
N GLU A 19 33.11 7.67 -13.11
CA GLU A 19 33.49 8.08 -11.76
C GLU A 19 33.39 6.94 -10.73
N VAL A 20 32.42 6.03 -10.91
CA VAL A 20 32.10 4.98 -9.95
C VAL A 20 31.70 3.68 -10.64
N ASP A 21 31.89 2.56 -9.93
CA ASP A 21 31.50 1.25 -10.42
C ASP A 21 29.97 1.08 -10.45
N ILE A 22 29.46 0.62 -11.58
CA ILE A 22 28.04 0.29 -11.74
C ILE A 22 27.80 -1.17 -11.29
N PRO A 23 26.84 -1.43 -10.38
CA PRO A 23 26.45 -2.78 -10.01
C PRO A 23 26.15 -3.70 -11.20
N GLU A 24 26.64 -4.94 -11.17
CA GLU A 24 26.59 -5.87 -12.33
C GLU A 24 25.17 -6.16 -12.85
N ASN A 25 24.17 -6.07 -11.97
CA ASN A 25 22.76 -6.31 -12.28
C ASN A 25 22.07 -5.09 -12.92
N ILE A 26 22.77 -3.97 -13.10
CA ILE A 26 22.28 -2.77 -13.77
C ILE A 26 22.79 -2.75 -15.24
N ASP A 27 21.86 -2.47 -16.15
CA ASP A 27 22.13 -2.10 -17.54
C ASP A 27 22.12 -0.56 -17.61
N TRP A 28 23.31 0.04 -17.61
CA TRP A 28 23.51 1.48 -17.55
C TRP A 28 23.47 2.09 -18.95
N ILE A 29 22.61 3.10 -19.11
CA ILE A 29 22.50 3.88 -20.33
C ILE A 29 22.76 5.33 -19.98
N TYR A 30 23.76 5.92 -20.63
CA TYR A 30 24.09 7.32 -20.49
C TYR A 30 23.69 8.08 -21.76
N LEU A 31 23.10 9.25 -21.60
CA LEU A 31 22.81 10.20 -22.68
C LEU A 31 23.16 11.62 -22.24
N GLN A 32 23.73 12.40 -23.16
CA GLN A 32 23.70 13.84 -23.07
C GLN A 32 22.25 14.35 -23.33
N PRO A 33 21.84 15.50 -22.75
CA PRO A 33 20.47 16.01 -22.94
C PRO A 33 20.04 16.17 -24.41
N HIS A 34 20.96 16.49 -25.32
CA HIS A 34 20.66 16.64 -26.75
C HIS A 34 20.48 15.31 -27.51
N GLU A 35 20.85 14.17 -26.90
CA GLU A 35 20.78 12.83 -27.50
C GLU A 35 19.47 12.11 -27.21
N ILE A 36 18.58 12.69 -26.40
CA ILE A 36 17.30 12.06 -26.03
C ILE A 36 16.50 11.67 -27.29
N LEU A 37 16.41 12.57 -28.27
CA LEU A 37 15.65 12.32 -29.49
C LEU A 37 16.23 11.15 -30.30
N SER A 38 17.53 11.17 -30.58
CA SER A 38 18.22 10.14 -31.36
C SER A 38 18.19 8.78 -30.65
N PHE A 39 18.26 8.76 -29.31
CA PHE A 39 18.06 7.55 -28.51
C PHE A 39 16.68 6.93 -28.77
N PHE A 40 15.61 7.72 -28.69
CA PHE A 40 14.26 7.25 -28.95
C PHE A 40 14.07 6.72 -30.38
N GLU A 41 14.62 7.41 -31.37
CA GLU A 41 14.59 6.98 -32.77
C GLU A 41 15.28 5.63 -32.94
N SER A 42 16.48 5.47 -32.36
CA SER A 42 17.27 4.24 -32.44
C SER A 42 16.58 3.06 -31.75
N GLU A 43 16.03 3.25 -30.54
CA GLU A 43 15.33 2.21 -29.80
C GLU A 43 14.02 1.82 -30.50
N ASN A 44 13.30 2.79 -31.06
CA ASN A 44 12.12 2.51 -31.85
C ASN A 44 12.42 1.72 -33.12
N ALA A 45 13.51 2.05 -33.83
CA ALA A 45 13.96 1.29 -34.99
C ALA A 45 14.32 -0.16 -34.61
N LYS A 46 15.01 -0.38 -33.48
CA LYS A 46 15.32 -1.73 -32.96
C LYS A 46 14.05 -2.51 -32.63
N LEU A 47 13.08 -1.88 -31.96
CA LEU A 47 11.79 -2.50 -31.63
C LEU A 47 10.98 -2.85 -32.89
N GLU A 48 11.00 -1.98 -33.90
CA GLU A 48 10.34 -2.22 -35.18
C GLU A 48 11.00 -3.38 -35.93
N ALA A 49 12.33 -3.39 -36.04
CA ALA A 49 13.08 -4.48 -36.67
C ALA A 49 12.80 -5.83 -35.99
N ARG A 50 12.75 -5.85 -34.65
CA ARG A 50 12.39 -7.06 -33.88
C ARG A 50 10.95 -7.48 -34.15
N TYR A 51 10.01 -6.55 -34.17
CA TYR A 51 8.61 -6.81 -34.48
C TYR A 51 8.44 -7.42 -35.88
N GLN A 52 9.08 -6.85 -36.90
CA GLN A 52 9.04 -7.37 -38.27
C GLN A 52 9.67 -8.76 -38.38
N LYS A 53 10.80 -9.00 -37.70
CA LYS A 53 11.44 -10.33 -37.66
C LYS A 53 10.55 -11.38 -36.99
N GLU A 54 9.86 -11.02 -35.92
CA GLU A 54 8.96 -11.93 -35.21
C GLU A 54 7.70 -12.23 -36.03
N LYS A 55 7.16 -11.22 -36.73
CA LYS A 55 6.05 -11.37 -37.68
C LYS A 55 6.41 -12.27 -38.86
N ALA A 56 7.62 -12.11 -39.42
CA ALA A 56 8.14 -12.97 -40.48
C ALA A 56 8.35 -14.41 -40.01
N LYS A 57 8.80 -14.62 -38.76
CA LYS A 57 8.99 -15.95 -38.18
C LYS A 57 7.67 -16.66 -37.87
N PHE A 58 6.61 -15.92 -37.52
CA PHE A 58 5.32 -16.48 -37.13
C PHE A 58 4.14 -15.83 -37.87
N PRO A 59 4.03 -16.00 -39.19
CA PRO A 59 3.06 -15.28 -40.03
C PRO A 59 1.59 -15.60 -39.70
N LYS A 60 1.30 -16.75 -39.07
CA LYS A 60 -0.05 -17.15 -38.66
C LYS A 60 -0.47 -16.63 -37.27
N LYS A 61 0.44 -16.01 -36.50
CA LYS A 61 0.15 -15.52 -35.15
C LYS A 61 -0.46 -14.12 -35.22
N LYS A 62 -1.77 -14.02 -34.97
CA LYS A 62 -2.54 -12.77 -35.11
C LYS A 62 -2.21 -11.71 -34.04
N ASP A 63 -1.68 -12.11 -32.89
CA ASP A 63 -1.48 -11.23 -31.73
C ASP A 63 -0.02 -10.85 -31.45
N ILE A 64 0.84 -10.80 -32.48
CA ILE A 64 2.19 -10.27 -32.28
C ILE A 64 2.08 -8.77 -32.04
N LYS A 65 2.44 -8.35 -30.83
CA LYS A 65 2.48 -6.94 -30.44
C LYS A 65 3.93 -6.44 -30.50
N ARG A 66 4.12 -5.24 -31.04
CA ARG A 66 5.42 -4.57 -30.96
C ARG A 66 5.80 -4.37 -29.49
N GLY A 67 7.05 -4.68 -29.16
CA GLY A 67 7.60 -4.40 -27.83
C GLY A 67 7.55 -2.91 -27.52
N LYS A 68 7.46 -2.56 -26.24
CA LYS A 68 7.56 -1.16 -25.80
C LYS A 68 8.95 -0.92 -25.22
N LEU A 69 9.52 0.25 -25.49
CA LEU A 69 10.70 0.72 -24.78
C LEU A 69 10.32 0.82 -23.30
N ARG A 70 11.13 0.20 -22.45
CA ARG A 70 11.00 0.28 -21.01
C ARG A 70 12.34 0.63 -20.41
N VAL A 71 12.32 1.58 -19.51
CA VAL A 71 13.40 1.91 -18.59
C VAL A 71 12.86 1.66 -17.19
N ASP A 72 13.68 1.06 -16.34
CA ASP A 72 13.28 0.78 -14.96
C ASP A 72 13.48 2.04 -14.10
N GLY A 73 14.44 2.93 -14.43
CA GLY A 73 14.59 4.24 -13.77
C GLY A 73 15.31 5.27 -14.66
N VAL A 74 15.09 6.56 -14.38
CA VAL A 74 15.75 7.70 -15.04
C VAL A 74 16.44 8.57 -13.99
N ILE A 75 17.71 8.91 -14.19
CA ILE A 75 18.49 9.79 -13.32
C ILE A 75 18.76 11.10 -14.07
N LEU A 76 18.31 12.21 -13.51
CA LEU A 76 18.49 13.56 -14.06
C LEU A 76 19.51 14.32 -13.21
N THR A 77 20.63 14.72 -13.82
CA THR A 77 21.74 15.42 -13.14
C THR A 77 21.86 16.90 -13.47
N GLU A 78 21.07 17.42 -14.41
CA GLU A 78 21.16 18.81 -14.87
C GLU A 78 20.04 19.68 -14.32
N VAL A 79 20.29 21.00 -14.28
CA VAL A 79 19.30 22.00 -13.88
C VAL A 79 18.34 22.40 -15.02
N SER A 80 18.58 21.96 -16.25
CA SER A 80 17.75 22.29 -17.42
C SER A 80 17.86 21.24 -18.52
N TYR A 81 16.75 20.99 -19.22
CA TYR A 81 16.67 20.00 -20.29
C TYR A 81 15.93 20.51 -21.53
N PRO A 82 16.22 19.99 -22.73
CA PRO A 82 15.43 20.29 -23.92
C PRO A 82 14.02 19.68 -23.82
N SER A 83 13.09 20.19 -24.62
CA SER A 83 11.71 19.69 -24.71
C SER A 83 11.61 18.19 -25.04
N ALA A 84 12.65 17.61 -25.63
CA ALA A 84 12.76 16.17 -25.87
C ALA A 84 12.66 15.33 -24.57
N LEU A 85 12.93 15.89 -23.39
CA LEU A 85 12.73 15.23 -22.09
C LEU A 85 11.31 14.68 -21.94
N LEU A 86 10.30 15.41 -22.43
CA LEU A 86 8.90 15.01 -22.34
C LEU A 86 8.57 13.72 -23.12
N LEU A 87 9.45 13.27 -24.04
CA LEU A 87 9.31 11.98 -24.71
C LEU A 87 9.42 10.80 -23.73
N LEU A 88 10.16 10.98 -22.63
CA LEU A 88 10.27 9.99 -21.56
C LEU A 88 8.94 9.70 -20.89
N GLU A 89 7.95 10.59 -21.00
CA GLU A 89 6.65 10.38 -20.37
C GLU A 89 5.96 9.07 -20.79
N LYS A 90 6.30 8.55 -21.97
CA LYS A 90 5.70 7.33 -22.53
C LYS A 90 6.41 6.05 -22.09
N VAL A 91 7.59 6.14 -21.46
CA VAL A 91 8.46 4.98 -21.18
C VAL A 91 8.91 4.87 -19.73
N VAL A 92 8.75 5.92 -18.93
CA VAL A 92 9.00 5.91 -17.48
C VAL A 92 7.68 6.07 -16.71
N GLU A 93 7.52 5.26 -15.67
CA GLU A 93 6.37 5.34 -14.76
C GLU A 93 6.57 6.50 -13.76
N PRO A 94 5.49 7.02 -13.14
CA PRO A 94 5.64 7.92 -12.00
C PRO A 94 6.50 7.29 -10.90
N TYR A 95 7.27 8.10 -10.17
CA TYR A 95 8.25 7.74 -9.15
C TYR A 95 9.49 6.99 -9.64
N HIS A 96 9.65 6.78 -10.94
CA HIS A 96 10.86 6.15 -11.50
C HIS A 96 11.85 7.18 -12.07
N VAL A 97 11.67 8.46 -11.74
CA VAL A 97 12.57 9.56 -12.12
C VAL A 97 13.24 10.08 -10.85
N PHE A 98 14.57 10.18 -10.85
CA PHE A 98 15.38 10.58 -9.71
C PHE A 98 16.17 11.84 -10.06
N PHE A 99 16.24 12.79 -9.14
CA PHE A 99 16.99 14.03 -9.28
C PHE A 99 17.67 14.40 -7.95
N SER A 100 18.68 15.27 -8.00
CA SER A 100 19.40 15.68 -6.79
C SER A 100 18.48 16.40 -5.82
N GLN A 101 18.55 16.08 -4.52
CA GLN A 101 17.84 16.81 -3.47
C GLN A 101 18.21 18.31 -3.41
N ASP A 102 19.39 18.68 -3.90
CA ASP A 102 19.88 20.07 -3.96
C ASP A 102 19.48 20.78 -5.26
N LEU A 103 18.65 20.14 -6.10
CA LEU A 103 18.21 20.70 -7.38
C LEU A 103 17.45 22.02 -7.18
N THR A 104 18.03 23.10 -7.67
CA THR A 104 17.33 24.37 -7.85
C THR A 104 17.21 24.64 -9.35
N THR A 105 15.97 24.65 -9.86
CA THR A 105 15.70 24.86 -11.29
C THR A 105 14.51 25.80 -11.52
N SER A 106 14.66 26.68 -12.50
CA SER A 106 13.57 27.48 -13.07
C SER A 106 13.19 27.01 -14.49
N ASP A 107 13.70 25.85 -14.94
CA ASP A 107 13.38 25.30 -16.25
C ASP A 107 11.95 24.73 -16.27
N PRO A 108 11.02 25.33 -17.03
CA PRO A 108 9.63 24.88 -17.06
C PRO A 108 9.49 23.45 -17.61
N VAL A 109 10.39 23.01 -18.49
CA VAL A 109 10.34 21.65 -19.06
C VAL A 109 10.64 20.62 -17.97
N LEU A 110 11.72 20.84 -17.21
CA LEU A 110 12.10 19.97 -16.11
C LEU A 110 11.04 19.98 -14.99
N GLN A 111 10.55 21.15 -14.59
CA GLN A 111 9.51 21.26 -13.56
C GLN A 111 8.23 20.51 -13.94
N GLU A 112 7.75 20.67 -15.18
CA GLU A 112 6.56 19.96 -15.64
C GLU A 112 6.79 18.45 -15.74
N PHE A 113 7.97 18.02 -16.21
CA PHE A 113 8.31 16.59 -16.28
C PHE A 113 8.36 15.95 -14.89
N LEU A 114 9.05 16.58 -13.93
CA LEU A 114 9.13 16.10 -12.55
C LEU A 114 7.75 16.04 -11.89
N ARG A 115 6.91 17.06 -12.10
CA ARG A 115 5.52 17.08 -11.60
C ARG A 115 4.70 15.93 -12.20
N ARG A 116 4.76 15.72 -13.51
CA ARG A 116 4.01 14.64 -14.17
C ARG A 116 4.47 13.25 -13.76
N LYS A 117 5.75 13.12 -13.42
CA LYS A 117 6.37 11.85 -13.04
C LYS A 117 6.54 11.67 -11.55
N LEU A 118 6.08 12.60 -10.72
CA LEU A 118 6.31 12.55 -9.27
C LEU A 118 7.76 12.18 -8.98
N GLY A 119 8.68 12.95 -9.58
CA GLY A 119 10.11 12.70 -9.45
C GLY A 119 10.52 12.61 -7.99
N GLN A 120 11.45 11.72 -7.69
CA GLN A 120 11.97 11.49 -6.35
C GLN A 120 13.32 12.20 -6.20
N SER A 121 13.44 13.06 -5.19
CA SER A 121 14.73 13.60 -4.80
C SER A 121 15.59 12.50 -4.18
N ALA A 122 16.89 12.53 -4.43
CA ALA A 122 17.87 11.65 -3.80
C ALA A 122 19.19 12.38 -3.55
N ASP A 123 19.94 11.92 -2.57
CA ASP A 123 21.30 12.39 -2.30
C ASP A 123 22.26 11.82 -3.36
N PHE A 124 22.89 12.71 -4.13
CA PHE A 124 23.83 12.37 -5.19
C PHE A 124 25.29 12.53 -4.75
N SER A 125 25.54 12.90 -3.49
CA SER A 125 26.89 13.06 -2.95
C SER A 125 27.62 11.71 -2.81
N ASP A 126 26.90 10.65 -2.40
CA ASP A 126 27.39 9.27 -2.34
C ASP A 126 26.77 8.41 -3.46
N LYS A 127 27.31 8.58 -4.69
CA LYS A 127 26.88 7.80 -5.86
C LYS A 127 27.02 6.29 -5.66
N PRO A 128 28.13 5.75 -5.08
CA PRO A 128 28.26 4.31 -4.82
C PRO A 128 27.13 3.77 -3.95
N PHE A 129 26.79 4.45 -2.85
CA PHE A 129 25.68 4.06 -1.99
C PHE A 129 24.33 4.10 -2.75
N LEU A 130 24.06 5.19 -3.47
CA LEU A 130 22.83 5.34 -4.23
C LEU A 130 22.67 4.24 -5.30
N LEU A 131 23.72 3.92 -6.04
CA LEU A 131 23.67 2.87 -7.06
C LEU A 131 23.51 1.48 -6.45
N ARG A 132 24.12 1.20 -5.30
CA ARG A 132 23.87 -0.02 -4.52
C ARG A 132 22.40 -0.10 -4.11
N THR A 133 21.81 1.00 -3.65
CA THR A 133 20.37 1.07 -3.34
C THR A 133 19.53 0.82 -4.60
N PHE A 134 19.81 1.52 -5.69
CA PHE A 134 19.12 1.33 -6.97
C PHE A 134 19.22 -0.10 -7.50
N SER A 135 20.30 -0.82 -7.21
CA SER A 135 20.43 -2.24 -7.57
C SER A 135 19.41 -3.15 -6.89
N LYS A 136 18.74 -2.69 -5.82
CA LYS A 136 17.83 -3.46 -4.97
C LYS A 136 16.38 -2.96 -4.99
N ILE A 137 16.08 -1.73 -5.41
CA ILE A 137 14.71 -1.18 -5.28
C ILE A 137 13.80 -1.37 -6.49
N PHE A 138 14.27 -1.84 -7.65
CA PHE A 138 13.44 -1.99 -8.87
C PHE A 138 12.82 -3.39 -9.02
N PHE A 139 12.70 -4.18 -7.95
CA PHE A 139 12.02 -5.46 -8.01
C PHE A 139 10.54 -5.29 -8.37
N SER A 140 10.03 -6.22 -9.18
CA SER A 140 8.63 -6.30 -9.54
C SER A 140 7.78 -6.87 -8.41
N GLY A 141 6.56 -6.36 -8.26
CA GLY A 141 5.63 -6.84 -7.24
C GLY A 141 5.85 -6.15 -5.89
N GLN A 142 5.27 -6.74 -4.87
CA GLN A 142 5.27 -6.25 -3.50
C GLN A 142 5.20 -7.45 -2.56
N PHE A 143 5.74 -7.28 -1.36
CA PHE A 143 5.65 -8.29 -0.31
C PHE A 143 5.58 -7.61 1.05
N GLY A 144 4.70 -8.13 1.89
CA GLY A 144 4.68 -7.88 3.31
C GLY A 144 3.86 -8.95 4.01
N GLN A 145 4.22 -9.23 5.24
CA GLN A 145 3.55 -10.18 6.11
C GLN A 145 3.78 -9.74 7.55
N LYS A 146 3.01 -10.31 8.47
CA LYS A 146 3.23 -10.12 9.90
C LYS A 146 3.40 -11.42 10.64
N MET A 147 4.15 -11.38 11.73
CA MET A 147 4.11 -12.37 12.80
C MET A 147 3.16 -11.86 13.88
N GLY A 148 2.01 -12.52 14.01
CA GLY A 148 1.04 -12.20 15.07
C GLY A 148 1.54 -12.62 16.45
N ILE A 149 0.88 -12.13 17.50
CA ILE A 149 1.25 -12.38 18.90
C ILE A 149 1.21 -13.85 19.31
N ALA A 150 0.46 -14.69 18.58
CA ALA A 150 0.47 -16.14 18.79
C ALA A 150 1.87 -16.76 18.57
N ASN A 151 2.74 -16.07 17.83
CA ASN A 151 4.13 -16.46 17.60
C ASN A 151 5.11 -15.69 18.50
N PHE A 152 4.62 -14.94 19.49
CA PHE A 152 5.44 -14.22 20.47
C PHE A 152 5.47 -14.99 21.78
N THR A 153 6.66 -15.20 22.33
CA THR A 153 6.85 -15.88 23.61
C THR A 153 7.42 -14.91 24.63
N VAL A 154 6.73 -14.77 25.75
CA VAL A 154 7.20 -14.00 26.91
C VAL A 154 8.36 -14.77 27.54
N GLN A 155 9.46 -14.05 27.81
CA GLN A 155 10.63 -14.58 28.48
C GLN A 155 10.25 -15.04 29.90
N THR A 156 10.80 -16.17 30.39
CA THR A 156 10.40 -16.77 31.67
C THR A 156 10.46 -15.78 32.85
N GLU A 157 11.50 -14.95 32.92
CA GLU A 157 11.63 -13.92 33.96
C GLU A 157 10.57 -12.80 33.87
N SER A 158 9.90 -12.67 32.73
CA SER A 158 8.88 -11.66 32.43
C SER A 158 7.45 -12.22 32.47
N GLU A 159 7.26 -13.54 32.63
CA GLU A 159 5.93 -14.17 32.71
C GLU A 159 5.07 -13.59 33.83
N ARG A 160 5.69 -13.17 34.95
CA ARG A 160 5.00 -12.51 36.07
C ARG A 160 4.34 -11.17 35.69
N TYR A 161 4.73 -10.56 34.58
CA TYR A 161 4.16 -9.31 34.07
C TYR A 161 3.03 -9.56 33.06
N LEU A 162 2.83 -10.80 32.61
CA LEU A 162 1.75 -11.11 31.68
C LEU A 162 0.40 -10.88 32.34
N SER A 163 -0.33 -9.89 31.83
CA SER A 163 -1.65 -9.53 32.32
C SER A 163 -2.74 -10.32 31.58
N HIS A 164 -2.83 -10.15 30.26
CA HIS A 164 -3.84 -10.79 29.43
C HIS A 164 -3.52 -10.65 27.93
N TYR A 165 -4.34 -11.30 27.09
CA TYR A 165 -4.35 -11.12 25.64
C TYR A 165 -5.60 -10.34 25.25
N GLU A 166 -5.44 -9.30 24.42
CA GLU A 166 -6.54 -8.58 23.77
C GLU A 166 -6.82 -9.24 22.41
N GLY A 167 -7.54 -10.36 22.47
CA GLY A 167 -7.80 -11.21 21.31
C GLY A 167 -6.49 -11.73 20.69
N ASN A 168 -6.45 -11.80 19.36
CA ASN A 168 -5.24 -12.13 18.61
C ASN A 168 -4.41 -10.90 18.21
N HIS A 169 -4.72 -9.71 18.76
CA HIS A 169 -4.07 -8.46 18.36
C HIS A 169 -2.90 -8.07 19.27
N TYR A 170 -3.16 -7.88 20.57
CA TYR A 170 -2.14 -7.49 21.54
C TYR A 170 -1.94 -8.52 22.66
N LEU A 171 -0.69 -8.70 23.06
CA LEU A 171 -0.32 -9.27 24.36
C LEU A 171 -0.03 -8.11 25.31
N VAL A 172 -0.67 -8.10 26.49
CA VAL A 172 -0.54 -7.02 27.47
C VAL A 172 0.33 -7.48 28.64
N LEU A 173 1.43 -6.75 28.85
CA LEU A 173 2.28 -6.84 30.02
C LEU A 173 2.02 -5.64 30.93
N ASP A 174 1.99 -5.85 32.25
CA ASP A 174 1.97 -4.78 33.25
C ASP A 174 2.98 -5.14 34.35
N GLY A 175 4.05 -4.36 34.45
CA GLY A 175 5.19 -4.77 35.26
C GLY A 175 6.21 -3.70 35.59
N GLU A 176 7.17 -4.10 36.41
CA GLU A 176 8.37 -3.33 36.75
C GLU A 176 9.57 -3.94 36.00
N TYR A 177 9.87 -3.43 34.80
CA TYR A 177 10.90 -3.97 33.92
C TYR A 177 12.32 -3.68 34.43
N GLY A 178 12.48 -2.71 35.32
CA GLY A 178 13.75 -2.32 35.94
C GLY A 178 14.39 -1.09 35.31
N GLU A 179 15.55 -0.66 35.80
CA GLU A 179 16.24 0.54 35.30
C GLU A 179 16.96 0.29 33.96
N ASP A 180 17.44 -0.94 33.74
CA ASP A 180 18.10 -1.37 32.51
C ASP A 180 17.15 -2.15 31.59
N TYR A 181 17.45 -2.14 30.29
CA TYR A 181 16.71 -2.93 29.32
C TYR A 181 16.82 -4.43 29.59
N ARG A 182 15.67 -5.10 29.60
CA ARG A 182 15.56 -6.55 29.73
C ARG A 182 14.68 -7.12 28.64
N VAL A 183 15.01 -8.31 28.16
CA VAL A 183 14.19 -9.02 27.18
C VAL A 183 12.86 -9.38 27.84
N VAL A 184 11.77 -8.83 27.31
CA VAL A 184 10.41 -9.20 27.73
C VAL A 184 9.89 -10.40 26.97
N GLY A 185 10.35 -10.60 25.74
CA GLY A 185 10.01 -11.75 24.92
C GLY A 185 10.58 -11.67 23.52
N SER A 186 10.31 -12.69 22.72
CA SER A 186 10.78 -12.80 21.33
C SER A 186 9.79 -13.51 20.43
N PHE A 187 9.86 -13.21 19.14
CA PHE A 187 9.14 -13.98 18.13
C PHE A 187 9.83 -15.33 17.92
N LEU A 188 9.03 -16.40 17.84
CA LEU A 188 9.47 -17.77 17.72
C LEU A 188 10.18 -18.07 16.39
N TYR A 189 9.74 -17.42 15.31
CA TYR A 189 10.23 -17.68 13.97
C TYR A 189 11.13 -16.55 13.49
N GLY A 190 12.15 -16.92 12.71
CA GLY A 190 13.00 -15.95 12.02
C GLY A 190 12.29 -15.33 10.82
N VAL A 191 12.48 -14.03 10.63
CA VAL A 191 12.06 -13.31 9.41
C VAL A 191 13.05 -13.64 8.29
N PRO A 192 12.62 -14.17 7.14
CA PRO A 192 13.52 -14.45 6.03
C PRO A 192 14.09 -13.16 5.43
N ILE A 193 15.41 -13.12 5.23
CA ILE A 193 16.11 -12.03 4.54
C ILE A 193 16.94 -12.56 3.37
N TYR A 194 16.92 -11.81 2.26
CA TYR A 194 17.65 -12.16 1.04
C TYR A 194 18.59 -11.03 0.64
N LYS A 195 19.79 -11.37 0.18
CA LYS A 195 20.82 -10.38 -0.19
C LYS A 195 20.41 -9.34 -1.25
N ASP A 196 19.42 -9.69 -2.06
CA ASP A 196 18.96 -8.90 -3.21
C ASP A 196 17.87 -7.87 -2.84
N VAL A 197 17.40 -7.84 -1.59
CA VAL A 197 16.31 -6.96 -1.14
C VAL A 197 16.51 -6.51 0.30
N GLN A 198 16.13 -5.28 0.62
CA GLN A 198 16.04 -4.82 2.01
C GLN A 198 14.81 -5.43 2.68
N VAL A 199 14.90 -5.75 3.96
CA VAL A 199 13.74 -6.11 4.79
C VAL A 199 13.47 -4.97 5.76
N GLU A 200 12.27 -4.40 5.69
CA GLU A 200 11.77 -3.42 6.67
C GLU A 200 11.03 -4.15 7.78
N LEU A 201 11.33 -3.80 9.04
CA LEU A 201 10.63 -4.29 10.23
C LEU A 201 9.81 -3.16 10.86
N TRP A 202 8.56 -3.45 11.21
CA TRP A 202 7.71 -2.53 11.97
C TRP A 202 7.00 -3.28 13.10
N GLN A 203 7.34 -2.95 14.34
CA GLN A 203 6.71 -3.54 15.52
C GLN A 203 5.57 -2.65 16.00
N GLU A 204 4.37 -3.20 16.06
CA GLU A 204 3.26 -2.54 16.77
C GLU A 204 3.45 -2.66 18.29
N PHE A 205 3.35 -1.54 19.00
CA PHE A 205 3.28 -1.53 20.46
C PHE A 205 2.60 -0.28 20.99
N ILE A 206 1.99 -0.39 22.17
CA ILE A 206 1.48 0.75 22.93
C ILE A 206 2.08 0.66 24.32
N LYS A 207 2.59 1.75 24.86
CA LYS A 207 3.31 1.74 26.14
C LYS A 207 2.90 2.91 27.01
N ASP A 208 3.03 2.73 28.31
CA ASP A 208 3.05 3.85 29.25
C ASP A 208 4.22 4.80 29.00
N ALA A 209 4.06 6.06 29.41
CA ALA A 209 5.12 7.06 29.33
C ALA A 209 6.36 6.68 30.16
N SER A 210 6.16 5.95 31.26
CA SER A 210 7.21 5.45 32.16
C SER A 210 7.86 4.13 31.70
N CYS A 211 7.48 3.62 30.52
CA CYS A 211 8.12 2.48 29.88
C CYS A 211 8.96 2.95 28.68
N GLU A 212 10.10 2.33 28.45
CA GLU A 212 10.86 2.46 27.19
C GLU A 212 10.95 1.09 26.52
N VAL A 213 10.94 1.09 25.18
CA VAL A 213 10.96 -0.11 24.35
C VAL A 213 12.18 -0.06 23.44
N LYS A 214 12.85 -1.19 23.33
CA LYS A 214 13.96 -1.43 22.41
C LYS A 214 13.70 -2.71 21.62
N ILE A 215 13.97 -2.70 20.34
CA ILE A 215 13.88 -3.87 19.46
C ILE A 215 15.30 -4.37 19.20
N ARG A 216 15.59 -5.62 19.53
CA ARG A 216 16.85 -6.28 19.17
C ARG A 216 16.61 -7.24 18.02
N VAL A 217 17.48 -7.19 17.02
CA VAL A 217 17.41 -8.05 15.84
C VAL A 217 18.75 -8.77 15.67
N ARG A 218 18.73 -10.10 15.62
CA ARG A 218 19.91 -10.95 15.39
C ARG A 218 19.83 -11.62 14.03
N TYR A 219 20.90 -11.55 13.26
CA TYR A 219 21.01 -12.18 11.96
C TYR A 219 21.81 -13.48 12.02
N ILE A 220 21.21 -14.56 11.52
CA ILE A 220 21.86 -15.87 11.35
C ILE A 220 21.87 -16.19 9.85
N VAL A 221 23.06 -16.48 9.32
CA VAL A 221 23.29 -16.82 7.91
C VAL A 221 22.72 -18.21 7.60
N ASP A 222 22.15 -18.40 6.41
CA ASP A 222 21.70 -19.71 5.95
C ASP A 222 22.81 -20.78 6.07
N GLY A 223 22.48 -21.90 6.71
CA GLY A 223 23.40 -23.02 6.93
C GLY A 223 24.25 -22.91 8.20
N SER A 224 24.18 -21.79 8.93
CA SER A 224 24.68 -21.69 10.30
C SER A 224 23.69 -22.32 11.28
N LEU A 225 24.20 -22.92 12.37
CA LEU A 225 23.36 -23.50 13.43
C LEU A 225 22.95 -22.45 14.47
N ASP A 226 23.88 -21.60 14.89
CA ASP A 226 23.70 -20.64 15.98
C ASP A 226 24.63 -19.42 15.91
N ASP A 227 25.49 -19.31 14.90
CA ASP A 227 26.42 -18.17 14.79
C ASP A 227 25.69 -16.89 14.40
N ILE A 228 25.70 -15.91 15.31
CA ILE A 228 25.12 -14.58 15.11
C ILE A 228 26.12 -13.75 14.32
N ALA A 229 25.85 -13.56 13.03
CA ALA A 229 26.73 -12.81 12.15
C ALA A 229 26.66 -11.30 12.41
N GLU A 230 25.50 -10.79 12.80
CA GLU A 230 25.28 -9.36 13.05
C GLU A 230 24.08 -9.14 14.00
N GLU A 231 24.11 -8.04 14.75
CA GLU A 231 23.04 -7.65 15.68
C GLU A 231 22.75 -6.15 15.56
N TRP A 232 21.47 -5.78 15.59
CA TRP A 232 21.01 -4.39 15.64
C TRP A 232 20.12 -4.18 16.86
N GLU A 233 20.16 -2.97 17.41
CA GLU A 233 19.23 -2.51 18.43
C GLU A 233 18.60 -1.18 17.98
N PHE A 234 17.27 -1.09 18.04
CA PHE A 234 16.51 0.11 17.68
C PHE A 234 15.74 0.61 18.90
N GLU A 235 15.87 1.89 19.24
CA GLU A 235 15.18 2.51 20.37
C GLU A 235 14.86 3.99 20.12
N GLY A 236 13.97 4.59 20.92
CA GLY A 236 13.67 6.02 20.85
C GLY A 236 13.15 6.46 19.48
N GLU A 237 13.89 7.37 18.82
CA GLU A 237 13.53 7.93 17.51
C GLU A 237 13.65 6.90 16.38
N ASP A 238 14.53 5.89 16.50
CA ASP A 238 14.68 4.84 15.49
C ASP A 238 13.40 4.02 15.29
N LEU A 239 12.55 3.98 16.31
CA LEU A 239 11.29 3.26 16.25
C LEU A 239 10.18 4.05 15.54
N GLN A 240 10.35 5.35 15.26
CA GLN A 240 9.29 6.15 14.63
C GLN A 240 9.01 5.73 13.18
N GLU A 241 10.01 5.16 12.51
CA GLU A 241 9.89 4.63 11.15
C GLU A 241 10.24 3.13 11.08
N PRO A 242 9.86 2.42 10.01
CA PRO A 242 10.27 1.04 9.81
C PRO A 242 11.80 0.88 9.74
N ASN A 243 12.34 -0.12 10.42
CA ASN A 243 13.77 -0.36 10.46
C ASN A 243 14.20 -1.23 9.27
N GLY A 244 14.93 -0.62 8.32
CA GLY A 244 15.41 -1.28 7.10
C GLY A 244 16.74 -2.00 7.31
N ILE A 245 16.75 -3.33 7.12
CA ILE A 245 17.92 -4.20 7.29
C ILE A 245 18.34 -4.78 5.94
N GLU A 246 19.64 -4.78 5.68
CA GLU A 246 20.25 -5.41 4.51
C GLU A 246 21.44 -6.27 4.91
N THR A 247 21.56 -7.45 4.30
CA THR A 247 22.67 -8.38 4.59
C THR A 247 23.37 -8.80 3.29
N PRO A 248 24.67 -9.17 3.35
CA PRO A 248 25.41 -9.64 2.17
C PRO A 248 25.03 -11.07 1.75
N HIS A 249 24.47 -11.85 2.68
CA HIS A 249 24.05 -13.24 2.46
C HIS A 249 22.58 -13.41 2.84
N ASN A 250 21.99 -14.51 2.38
CA ASN A 250 20.64 -14.89 2.82
C ASN A 250 20.69 -15.42 4.26
N GLY A 251 19.55 -15.39 4.94
CA GLY A 251 19.43 -15.95 6.28
C GLY A 251 18.12 -15.58 6.94
N SER A 252 18.14 -15.52 8.27
CA SER A 252 16.97 -15.22 9.08
C SER A 252 17.28 -14.16 10.15
N LEU A 253 16.32 -13.26 10.38
CA LEU A 253 16.36 -12.25 11.43
C LEU A 253 15.48 -12.70 12.61
N PHE A 254 16.06 -12.78 13.80
CA PHE A 254 15.35 -13.11 15.03
C PHE A 254 15.12 -11.85 15.85
N VAL A 255 13.86 -11.60 16.19
CA VAL A 255 13.44 -10.33 16.80
C VAL A 255 13.03 -10.53 18.26
N SER A 256 13.65 -9.77 19.14
CA SER A 256 13.33 -9.71 20.58
C SER A 256 12.89 -8.30 20.97
N ILE A 257 11.93 -8.23 21.87
CA ILE A 257 11.46 -6.98 22.45
C ILE A 257 12.09 -6.84 23.84
N LEU A 258 12.71 -5.70 24.09
CA LEU A 258 13.28 -5.31 25.36
C LEU A 258 12.48 -4.14 25.94
N ALA A 259 12.33 -4.12 27.26
CA ALA A 259 11.71 -3.02 27.97
C ALA A 259 12.50 -2.65 29.23
N LYS A 260 12.37 -1.38 29.64
CA LYS A 260 12.78 -0.87 30.96
C LYS A 260 11.72 0.10 31.49
N GLY A 261 11.79 0.44 32.76
CA GLY A 261 10.82 1.28 33.46
C GLY A 261 9.71 0.48 34.13
N LYS A 262 8.53 1.08 34.25
CA LYS A 262 7.37 0.50 34.93
C LYS A 262 6.06 0.94 34.28
N GLY A 263 5.10 0.04 34.16
CA GLY A 263 3.76 0.30 33.64
C GLY A 263 3.32 -0.75 32.64
N PHE A 264 2.32 -0.43 31.83
CA PHE A 264 1.84 -1.34 30.80
C PHE A 264 2.65 -1.25 29.50
N LEU A 265 2.76 -2.39 28.83
CA LEU A 265 3.26 -2.55 27.48
C LEU A 265 2.35 -3.52 26.72
N LYS A 266 1.68 -3.04 25.68
CA LYS A 266 0.98 -3.84 24.69
C LYS A 266 1.93 -4.16 23.55
N VAL A 267 2.20 -5.43 23.31
CA VAL A 267 3.01 -5.92 22.18
C VAL A 267 2.05 -6.45 21.11
N GLY A 268 2.11 -5.87 19.91
CA GLY A 268 1.30 -6.27 18.76
C GLY A 268 2.07 -7.09 17.74
N PRO A 269 1.53 -7.22 16.51
CA PRO A 269 2.20 -7.92 15.43
C PRO A 269 3.53 -7.26 15.04
N LEU A 270 4.49 -8.09 14.62
CA LEU A 270 5.69 -7.64 13.91
C LEU A 270 5.44 -7.73 12.41
N HIS A 271 5.39 -6.60 11.73
CA HIS A 271 5.35 -6.53 10.27
C HIS A 271 6.75 -6.64 9.71
N TYR A 272 6.89 -7.38 8.61
CA TYR A 272 8.11 -7.41 7.81
C TYR A 272 7.78 -7.33 6.33
N ARG A 273 8.53 -6.49 5.60
CA ARG A 273 8.24 -6.12 4.22
C ARG A 273 9.50 -6.09 3.39
N TRP A 274 9.34 -6.26 2.09
CA TRP A 274 10.41 -5.89 1.18
C TRP A 274 10.46 -4.36 1.06
N GLY A 275 11.57 -3.80 1.52
CA GLY A 275 11.80 -2.37 1.53
C GLY A 275 12.29 -1.83 0.20
N ARG A 276 12.08 -0.53 0.01
CA ARG A 276 12.67 0.22 -1.12
C ARG A 276 13.53 1.37 -0.63
N ALA A 277 14.12 1.24 0.57
CA ALA A 277 15.06 2.20 1.15
C ALA A 277 14.55 3.66 1.09
N GLY A 278 13.30 3.88 1.49
CA GLY A 278 12.66 5.21 1.46
C GLY A 278 12.06 5.63 0.12
N PHE A 279 12.32 4.93 -0.98
CA PHE A 279 11.74 5.24 -2.31
C PHE A 279 10.33 4.67 -2.53
N GLY A 280 9.75 4.02 -1.51
CA GLY A 280 8.33 3.74 -1.45
C GLY A 280 7.93 2.43 -0.76
N GLN A 281 6.77 2.42 -0.13
CA GLN A 281 6.19 1.25 0.51
C GLN A 281 5.50 0.33 -0.51
N PHE A 282 5.86 -0.96 -0.53
CA PHE A 282 5.35 -2.01 -1.42
C PHE A 282 5.66 -1.80 -2.91
N THR A 283 5.40 -0.62 -3.45
CA THR A 283 5.71 -0.17 -4.81
C THR A 283 6.52 1.12 -4.76
N LEU A 284 7.28 1.43 -5.82
CA LEU A 284 8.01 2.70 -5.89
C LEU A 284 7.02 3.86 -5.83
N GLY A 285 7.27 4.82 -4.93
CA GLY A 285 6.36 5.92 -4.62
C GLY A 285 5.14 5.56 -3.77
N GLY A 286 5.00 4.30 -3.35
CA GLY A 286 4.03 3.96 -2.31
C GLY A 286 4.39 4.69 -1.01
N GLN A 287 3.38 5.14 -0.29
CA GLN A 287 3.53 5.95 0.90
C GLN A 287 2.87 5.25 2.09
N ARG A 288 3.32 5.62 3.27
CA ARG A 288 2.87 5.08 4.55
C ARG A 288 2.37 6.21 5.43
N PHE A 289 1.30 5.96 6.15
CA PHE A 289 0.86 6.79 7.27
C PHE A 289 0.83 5.92 8.52
N SER A 290 1.25 6.46 9.66
CA SER A 290 1.06 5.85 10.97
C SER A 290 0.52 6.89 11.94
N ASP A 291 -0.46 6.52 12.74
CA ASP A 291 -0.94 7.39 13.82
C ASP A 291 -0.09 7.28 15.09
N SER A 292 -0.43 8.07 16.11
CA SER A 292 0.22 8.07 17.42
C SER A 292 0.22 6.71 18.14
N GLU A 293 -0.65 5.78 17.73
CA GLU A 293 -0.74 4.42 18.27
C GLU A 293 -0.06 3.39 17.37
N ARG A 294 0.79 3.83 16.44
CA ARG A 294 1.53 2.97 15.49
C ARG A 294 0.65 2.20 14.50
N ARG A 295 -0.62 2.58 14.39
CA ARG A 295 -1.57 1.97 13.46
C ARG A 295 -1.35 2.58 12.09
N GLU A 296 -1.17 1.73 11.10
CA GLU A 296 -0.78 2.20 9.77
C GLU A 296 -1.84 1.91 8.68
N PHE A 297 -1.81 2.74 7.64
CA PHE A 297 -2.31 2.37 6.32
C PHE A 297 -1.29 2.83 5.29
N ASN A 298 -1.35 2.22 4.12
CA ASN A 298 -0.47 2.55 3.01
C ASN A 298 -1.28 3.03 1.83
N TYR A 299 -0.73 3.95 1.05
CA TYR A 299 -1.40 4.53 -0.10
C TYR A 299 -0.46 4.70 -1.28
N PHE A 300 -0.99 4.64 -2.50
CA PHE A 300 -0.22 4.83 -3.73
C PHE A 300 -1.01 5.70 -4.71
N PHE A 301 -0.47 6.87 -5.02
CA PHE A 301 -1.07 7.82 -5.95
C PHE A 301 -0.41 7.73 -7.32
N HIS A 302 -1.20 7.69 -8.39
CA HIS A 302 -0.70 7.73 -9.75
C HIS A 302 -1.47 8.80 -10.53
N PRO A 303 -0.82 9.87 -11.01
CA PRO A 303 -1.50 11.05 -11.56
C PRO A 303 -2.12 10.81 -12.94
N GLY A 304 -1.76 9.71 -13.60
CA GLY A 304 -2.39 9.30 -14.86
C GLY A 304 -2.16 10.31 -15.97
N ASP A 305 -3.22 10.69 -16.65
CA ASP A 305 -3.22 11.69 -17.74
C ASP A 305 -3.60 13.10 -17.28
N PHE A 306 -3.68 13.35 -15.97
CA PHE A 306 -4.14 14.62 -15.36
C PHE A 306 -5.54 15.04 -15.80
N LYS A 307 -6.39 14.11 -16.24
CA LYS A 307 -7.79 14.40 -16.58
C LYS A 307 -8.75 13.79 -15.54
N PRO A 308 -9.90 14.40 -15.25
CA PRO A 308 -10.89 13.85 -14.32
C PRO A 308 -11.41 12.47 -14.77
N PRO A 309 -11.79 11.56 -13.86
CA PRO A 309 -11.79 11.72 -12.40
C PRO A 309 -10.55 11.10 -11.72
N LEU A 310 -10.35 11.42 -10.44
CA LEU A 310 -9.52 10.61 -9.53
C LEU A 310 -10.31 9.37 -9.08
N CYS A 311 -9.80 8.18 -9.38
CA CYS A 311 -10.41 6.92 -8.98
C CYS A 311 -9.68 6.32 -7.76
N VAL A 312 -10.32 6.33 -6.60
CA VAL A 312 -9.79 5.75 -5.35
C VAL A 312 -10.29 4.32 -5.19
N TYR A 313 -9.37 3.39 -4.91
CA TYR A 313 -9.68 1.99 -4.62
C TYR A 313 -9.16 1.60 -3.24
N PHE A 314 -10.08 1.23 -2.36
CA PHE A 314 -9.77 0.63 -1.07
C PHE A 314 -9.61 -0.88 -1.26
N SER A 315 -8.45 -1.39 -0.86
CA SER A 315 -8.14 -2.83 -0.92
C SER A 315 -9.09 -3.63 -0.04
N GLY A 316 -9.38 -4.86 -0.45
CA GLY A 316 -10.09 -5.85 0.35
C GLY A 316 -9.22 -6.45 1.45
N PHE A 317 -9.81 -7.35 2.22
CA PHE A 317 -9.12 -8.08 3.29
C PHE A 317 -8.04 -9.00 2.70
N ARG A 318 -6.82 -8.95 3.24
CA ARG A 318 -5.70 -9.79 2.79
C ARG A 318 -4.61 -9.93 3.84
N THR A 319 -4.20 -11.16 4.11
CA THR A 319 -3.11 -11.48 5.07
C THR A 319 -1.73 -11.11 4.54
N ALA A 320 -1.48 -11.38 3.25
CA ALA A 320 -0.30 -10.87 2.56
C ALA A 320 -0.49 -9.39 2.29
N GLU A 321 0.38 -8.53 2.80
CA GLU A 321 0.20 -7.07 2.75
C GLU A 321 0.46 -6.48 1.35
N GLY A 322 0.05 -5.22 1.20
CA GLY A 322 0.23 -4.43 -0.02
C GLY A 322 -1.06 -4.11 -0.76
N PHE A 323 -0.92 -3.36 -1.85
CA PHE A 323 -2.04 -2.83 -2.62
C PHE A 323 -2.77 -3.91 -3.40
N GLU A 324 -4.10 -3.94 -3.31
CA GLU A 324 -4.94 -4.67 -4.24
C GLU A 324 -5.34 -3.77 -5.43
N GLY A 325 -5.75 -4.37 -6.54
CA GLY A 325 -6.39 -3.61 -7.63
C GLY A 325 -5.46 -2.80 -8.54
N TYR A 326 -4.13 -2.74 -8.31
CA TYR A 326 -3.21 -1.93 -9.13
C TYR A 326 -3.40 -2.14 -10.64
N GLY A 327 -3.36 -3.40 -11.11
CA GLY A 327 -3.49 -3.71 -12.53
C GLY A 327 -4.90 -3.45 -13.08
N MET A 328 -5.93 -3.49 -12.23
CA MET A 328 -7.30 -3.18 -12.58
C MET A 328 -7.47 -1.66 -12.75
N MET A 329 -7.08 -0.89 -11.73
CA MET A 329 -7.19 0.57 -11.71
C MET A 329 -6.33 1.21 -12.80
N LYS A 330 -5.11 0.71 -13.03
CA LYS A 330 -4.22 1.20 -14.09
C LYS A 330 -4.82 1.04 -15.49
N LYS A 331 -5.62 0.00 -15.74
CA LYS A 331 -6.29 -0.23 -17.04
C LYS A 331 -7.42 0.76 -17.31
N LEU A 332 -7.95 1.44 -16.29
CA LEU A 332 -8.98 2.48 -16.47
C LEU A 332 -8.40 3.73 -17.17
N GLY A 333 -7.09 3.91 -17.15
CA GLY A 333 -6.44 5.05 -17.81
C GLY A 333 -6.73 6.40 -17.15
N THR A 334 -7.12 6.39 -15.88
CA THR A 334 -7.41 7.59 -15.08
C THR A 334 -6.30 7.84 -14.05
N PRO A 335 -6.23 9.05 -13.46
CA PRO A 335 -5.61 9.22 -12.16
C PRO A 335 -6.19 8.23 -11.16
N MET A 336 -5.35 7.64 -10.30
CA MET A 336 -5.77 6.65 -9.31
C MET A 336 -5.08 6.82 -7.97
N LEU A 337 -5.78 6.44 -6.90
CA LEU A 337 -5.24 6.32 -5.55
C LEU A 337 -5.61 4.93 -5.02
N LEU A 338 -4.63 4.13 -4.61
CA LEU A 338 -4.85 2.86 -3.94
C LEU A 338 -4.64 3.05 -2.45
N ILE A 339 -5.47 2.45 -1.61
CA ILE A 339 -5.31 2.47 -0.16
C ILE A 339 -5.40 1.02 0.34
N CYS A 340 -4.49 0.61 1.23
CA CYS A 340 -4.55 -0.70 1.89
C CYS A 340 -4.30 -0.58 3.39
N ASP A 341 -4.98 -1.41 4.16
CA ASP A 341 -4.91 -1.49 5.61
C ASP A 341 -4.23 -2.81 6.02
N PRO A 342 -2.99 -2.78 6.52
CA PRO A 342 -2.26 -3.98 6.91
C PRO A 342 -2.51 -4.39 8.37
N ARG A 343 -3.39 -3.74 9.14
CA ARG A 343 -3.56 -4.03 10.58
C ARG A 343 -4.31 -5.35 10.82
N LEU A 344 -4.29 -5.85 12.06
CA LEU A 344 -4.94 -7.12 12.45
C LEU A 344 -4.55 -8.28 11.54
N GLU A 345 -5.42 -9.25 11.27
CA GLU A 345 -5.09 -10.41 10.42
C GLU A 345 -4.86 -10.01 8.95
N GLY A 346 -5.73 -9.14 8.40
CA GLY A 346 -5.70 -8.76 7.00
C GLY A 346 -6.38 -7.44 6.67
N GLY A 347 -6.50 -6.56 7.66
CA GLY A 347 -7.12 -5.23 7.59
C GLY A 347 -8.20 -5.02 8.66
N SER A 348 -8.29 -3.80 9.18
CA SER A 348 -9.23 -3.36 10.22
C SER A 348 -10.26 -2.37 9.66
N PHE A 349 -10.72 -2.65 8.43
CA PHE A 349 -11.78 -1.91 7.74
C PHE A 349 -11.56 -0.40 7.64
N TYR A 350 -10.29 0.03 7.64
CA TYR A 350 -9.91 1.43 7.62
C TYR A 350 -10.45 2.26 8.79
N MET A 351 -11.05 1.64 9.81
CA MET A 351 -11.47 2.37 11.00
C MET A 351 -10.27 2.60 11.92
N GLY A 352 -10.20 3.70 12.64
CA GLY A 352 -9.01 4.00 13.43
C GLY A 352 -9.22 5.04 14.51
N THR A 353 -8.11 5.63 14.95
CA THR A 353 -8.14 6.86 15.74
C THR A 353 -8.70 8.01 14.88
N PRO A 354 -9.15 9.12 15.49
CA PRO A 354 -9.53 10.32 14.72
C PRO A 354 -8.40 10.84 13.84
N GLU A 355 -7.13 10.65 14.23
CA GLU A 355 -5.96 10.99 13.44
C GLU A 355 -5.88 10.15 12.16
N PHE A 356 -5.95 8.82 12.31
CA PHE A 356 -5.97 7.87 11.20
C PHE A 356 -7.09 8.16 10.20
N GLU A 357 -8.31 8.37 10.68
CA GLU A 357 -9.46 8.61 9.80
C GLU A 357 -9.37 9.95 9.07
N ARG A 358 -8.90 11.02 9.73
CA ARG A 358 -8.66 12.30 9.07
C ARG A 358 -7.57 12.22 8.02
N ALA A 359 -6.53 11.43 8.24
CA ALA A 359 -5.43 11.28 7.30
C ALA A 359 -5.91 10.72 5.95
N ILE A 360 -6.81 9.73 5.94
CA ILE A 360 -7.34 9.16 4.68
C ILE A 360 -8.09 10.21 3.86
N SER A 361 -8.97 10.99 4.48
CA SER A 361 -9.70 12.08 3.79
C SER A 361 -8.74 13.19 3.34
N THR A 362 -7.75 13.54 4.17
CA THR A 362 -6.76 14.58 3.87
C THR A 362 -5.91 14.20 2.66
N ILE A 363 -5.37 12.98 2.62
CA ILE A 363 -4.55 12.48 1.51
C ILE A 363 -5.37 12.46 0.21
N THR A 364 -6.64 12.05 0.29
CA THR A 364 -7.51 12.03 -0.89
C THR A 364 -7.72 13.46 -1.44
N ASN A 365 -7.97 14.45 -0.57
CA ASN A 365 -8.08 15.84 -0.97
C ASN A 365 -6.75 16.40 -1.51
N GLN A 366 -5.61 16.05 -0.91
CA GLN A 366 -4.28 16.44 -1.43
C GLN A 366 -4.04 15.90 -2.85
N CYS A 367 -4.48 14.67 -3.14
CA CYS A 367 -4.43 14.13 -4.50
C CYS A 367 -5.35 14.88 -5.47
N LEU A 368 -6.55 15.28 -5.02
CA LEU A 368 -7.45 16.12 -5.83
C LEU A 368 -6.83 17.49 -6.11
N ASP A 369 -6.28 18.16 -5.09
CA ASP A 369 -5.61 19.45 -5.20
C ASP A 369 -4.41 19.37 -6.16
N TYR A 370 -3.61 18.30 -6.06
CA TYR A 370 -2.48 18.04 -6.96
C TYR A 370 -2.92 17.94 -8.44
N LEU A 371 -4.11 17.40 -8.68
CA LEU A 371 -4.69 17.27 -10.01
C LEU A 371 -5.48 18.51 -10.46
N GLY A 372 -5.77 19.44 -9.54
CA GLY A 372 -6.69 20.56 -9.77
C GLY A 372 -8.15 20.11 -9.92
N PHE A 373 -8.54 19.03 -9.23
CA PHE A 373 -9.88 18.45 -9.30
C PHE A 373 -10.73 18.82 -8.08
N SER A 374 -12.05 18.79 -8.24
CA SER A 374 -13.01 18.89 -7.14
C SER A 374 -13.45 17.50 -6.66
N ASN A 375 -14.12 17.44 -5.51
CA ASN A 375 -14.78 16.23 -5.01
C ASN A 375 -15.84 15.66 -5.98
N LYS A 376 -16.40 16.46 -6.89
CA LYS A 376 -17.29 15.97 -7.98
C LYS A 376 -16.53 15.39 -9.17
N GLN A 377 -15.21 15.29 -9.06
CA GLN A 377 -14.34 14.57 -9.97
C GLN A 377 -13.63 13.42 -9.23
N LEU A 378 -14.25 12.92 -8.15
CA LEU A 378 -13.80 11.81 -7.33
C LEU A 378 -14.75 10.61 -7.49
N ILE A 379 -14.17 9.43 -7.69
CA ILE A 379 -14.87 8.14 -7.58
C ILE A 379 -14.22 7.35 -6.44
N LEU A 380 -15.01 6.93 -5.46
CA LEU A 380 -14.57 6.02 -4.40
C LEU A 380 -15.06 4.61 -4.70
N SER A 381 -14.23 3.60 -4.43
CA SER A 381 -14.59 2.23 -4.75
C SER A 381 -13.88 1.19 -3.90
N GLY A 382 -14.48 0.01 -3.83
CA GLY A 382 -13.89 -1.14 -3.14
C GLY A 382 -14.76 -2.38 -3.25
N MET A 383 -14.20 -3.52 -2.87
CA MET A 383 -14.91 -4.80 -2.80
C MET A 383 -14.73 -5.41 -1.41
N SER A 384 -15.78 -6.07 -0.89
CA SER A 384 -15.79 -6.63 0.48
C SER A 384 -15.35 -5.58 1.51
N MET A 385 -14.26 -5.81 2.26
CA MET A 385 -13.69 -4.83 3.21
C MET A 385 -13.51 -3.42 2.61
N GLY A 386 -13.09 -3.31 1.35
CA GLY A 386 -12.89 -2.01 0.69
C GLY A 386 -14.18 -1.19 0.55
N THR A 387 -15.35 -1.84 0.57
CA THR A 387 -16.64 -1.13 0.50
C THR A 387 -16.89 -0.26 1.73
N PHE A 388 -16.39 -0.70 2.89
CA PHE A 388 -16.48 0.04 4.13
C PHE A 388 -15.71 1.34 4.00
N GLY A 389 -14.42 1.29 3.64
CA GLY A 389 -13.60 2.48 3.44
C GLY A 389 -14.21 3.44 2.41
N ALA A 390 -14.58 2.92 1.24
CA ALA A 390 -15.17 3.74 0.17
C ALA A 390 -16.44 4.49 0.63
N THR A 391 -17.31 3.83 1.41
CA THR A 391 -18.58 4.42 1.86
C THR A 391 -18.39 5.33 3.08
N TYR A 392 -17.57 4.89 4.04
CA TYR A 392 -17.31 5.59 5.29
C TYR A 392 -16.60 6.92 5.07
N TYR A 393 -15.59 6.97 4.19
CA TYR A 393 -14.93 8.22 3.82
C TYR A 393 -15.70 9.01 2.75
N GLY A 394 -16.54 8.35 1.96
CA GLY A 394 -17.47 9.03 1.07
C GLY A 394 -18.39 10.02 1.79
N ALA A 395 -18.73 9.74 3.05
CA ALA A 395 -19.51 10.65 3.90
C ALA A 395 -18.83 12.01 4.11
N ASP A 396 -17.50 12.03 4.16
CA ASP A 396 -16.69 13.25 4.39
C ASP A 396 -16.30 13.92 3.07
N LEU A 397 -16.16 13.13 2.01
CA LEU A 397 -15.56 13.55 0.74
C LEU A 397 -16.58 13.94 -0.32
N ASP A 398 -17.88 13.72 -0.12
CA ASP A 398 -18.97 14.09 -1.04
C ASP A 398 -18.66 13.77 -2.53
N PRO A 399 -18.29 12.51 -2.87
CA PRO A 399 -17.78 12.16 -4.20
C PRO A 399 -18.87 12.21 -5.29
N HIS A 400 -18.46 12.16 -6.55
CA HIS A 400 -19.38 12.01 -7.69
C HIS A 400 -20.05 10.64 -7.72
N ALA A 401 -19.28 9.59 -7.46
CA ALA A 401 -19.78 8.22 -7.47
C ALA A 401 -19.08 7.34 -6.42
N ILE A 402 -19.84 6.38 -5.90
CA ILE A 402 -19.32 5.30 -5.04
C ILE A 402 -19.69 3.95 -5.68
N ILE A 403 -18.68 3.15 -6.02
CA ILE A 403 -18.85 1.88 -6.75
C ILE A 403 -18.41 0.73 -5.85
N LEU A 404 -19.34 -0.17 -5.53
CA LEU A 404 -19.18 -1.17 -4.48
C LEU A 404 -19.50 -2.58 -5.00
N SER A 405 -18.78 -3.57 -4.48
CA SER A 405 -19.11 -4.99 -4.65
C SER A 405 -19.08 -5.69 -3.31
N LYS A 406 -20.19 -6.37 -2.96
CA LYS A 406 -20.36 -7.16 -1.74
C LYS A 406 -20.13 -6.32 -0.47
N PRO A 407 -21.02 -5.35 -0.19
CA PRO A 407 -20.84 -4.42 0.92
C PRO A 407 -20.84 -5.10 2.29
N ILE A 408 -19.95 -4.65 3.17
CA ILE A 408 -19.92 -5.01 4.60
C ILE A 408 -19.85 -3.71 5.39
N PHE A 409 -20.89 -3.39 6.16
CA PHE A 409 -21.04 -2.10 6.84
C PHE A 409 -21.26 -2.24 8.34
N SER A 410 -21.89 -3.33 8.75
CA SER A 410 -22.27 -3.59 10.15
C SER A 410 -21.30 -4.60 10.76
N LEU A 411 -20.10 -4.15 11.16
CA LEU A 411 -19.04 -5.01 11.68
C LEU A 411 -19.40 -5.71 13.00
N GLY A 412 -20.21 -5.07 13.85
CA GLY A 412 -20.77 -5.73 15.04
C GLY A 412 -21.74 -6.86 14.66
N ARG A 413 -22.51 -6.71 13.58
CA ARG A 413 -23.33 -7.82 13.05
C ARG A 413 -22.42 -8.93 12.51
N THR A 414 -21.40 -8.59 11.72
CA THR A 414 -20.46 -9.59 11.19
C THR A 414 -19.81 -10.40 12.32
N ALA A 415 -19.41 -9.73 13.42
CA ALA A 415 -18.90 -10.40 14.63
C ALA A 415 -19.94 -11.31 15.29
N ALA A 416 -21.20 -10.88 15.40
CA ALA A 416 -22.29 -11.70 15.96
C ALA A 416 -22.54 -12.97 15.14
N LEU A 417 -22.46 -12.87 13.82
CA LEU A 417 -22.73 -13.96 12.88
C LEU A 417 -21.67 -15.06 12.90
N GLU A 418 -20.47 -14.78 13.42
CA GLU A 418 -19.41 -15.77 13.61
C GLU A 418 -19.89 -16.95 14.47
N LYS A 419 -20.81 -16.72 15.41
CA LYS A 419 -21.37 -17.76 16.28
C LYS A 419 -22.39 -18.68 15.60
N THR A 420 -22.90 -18.34 14.41
CA THR A 420 -24.14 -18.92 13.90
C THR A 420 -24.12 -19.36 12.43
N ILE A 421 -23.85 -18.46 11.47
CA ILE A 421 -24.22 -18.67 10.07
C ILE A 421 -23.04 -18.75 9.08
N ARG A 422 -21.81 -18.90 9.57
CA ARG A 422 -20.60 -18.79 8.75
C ARG A 422 -19.76 -20.07 8.67
N PRO A 423 -20.10 -21.03 7.79
CA PRO A 423 -19.17 -22.09 7.43
C PRO A 423 -17.95 -21.46 6.71
N GLY A 424 -16.79 -21.47 7.36
CA GLY A 424 -15.56 -20.84 6.89
C GLY A 424 -15.06 -19.67 7.74
N GLY A 425 -15.91 -19.11 8.62
CA GLY A 425 -15.54 -18.12 9.63
C GLY A 425 -14.94 -16.80 9.12
N PHE A 426 -14.86 -15.81 10.00
CA PHE A 426 -14.07 -14.58 9.91
C PHE A 426 -13.81 -14.10 11.34
N PRO A 427 -13.07 -14.90 12.13
CA PRO A 427 -12.87 -14.68 13.56
C PRO A 427 -12.19 -13.34 13.86
N THR A 428 -11.43 -12.78 12.91
CA THR A 428 -10.88 -11.42 13.02
C THR A 428 -11.95 -10.33 13.22
N SER A 429 -13.23 -10.60 12.91
CA SER A 429 -14.32 -9.70 13.29
C SER A 429 -14.52 -9.57 14.80
N LEU A 430 -14.23 -10.62 15.57
CA LEU A 430 -14.23 -10.58 17.03
C LEU A 430 -13.03 -9.78 17.55
N ASP A 431 -11.87 -9.93 16.92
CA ASP A 431 -10.68 -9.11 17.26
C ASP A 431 -10.93 -7.63 16.97
N MET A 432 -11.60 -7.29 15.87
CA MET A 432 -12.03 -5.91 15.58
C MET A 432 -13.01 -5.39 16.61
N LEU A 433 -14.05 -6.16 16.95
CA LEU A 433 -15.04 -5.76 17.95
C LEU A 433 -14.37 -5.49 19.30
N LEU A 434 -13.52 -6.41 19.77
CA LEU A 434 -12.75 -6.23 21.00
C LEU A 434 -11.81 -5.02 20.93
N HIS A 435 -11.13 -4.83 19.80
CA HIS A 435 -10.18 -3.74 19.61
C HIS A 435 -10.84 -2.36 19.67
N PHE A 436 -12.04 -2.20 19.10
CA PHE A 436 -12.73 -0.90 19.06
C PHE A 436 -13.66 -0.65 20.24
N GLU A 437 -14.28 -1.69 20.82
CA GLU A 437 -15.28 -1.54 21.87
C GLU A 437 -14.80 -2.03 23.25
N GLY A 438 -13.67 -2.74 23.32
CA GLY A 438 -13.15 -3.33 24.56
C GLY A 438 -14.01 -4.48 25.13
N ASP A 439 -15.00 -4.94 24.37
CA ASP A 439 -16.05 -5.85 24.82
C ASP A 439 -16.66 -6.62 23.63
N LEU A 440 -17.27 -7.78 23.88
CA LEU A 440 -17.89 -8.65 22.87
C LEU A 440 -19.43 -8.77 23.04
N SER A 441 -20.02 -8.01 23.96
CA SER A 441 -21.47 -8.00 24.24
C SER A 441 -22.31 -7.59 23.02
N GLU A 442 -23.62 -7.83 23.10
CA GLU A 442 -24.58 -7.36 22.09
C GLU A 442 -24.63 -5.83 22.05
N GLU A 443 -24.46 -5.16 23.19
CA GLU A 443 -24.36 -3.72 23.29
C GLU A 443 -23.11 -3.18 22.56
N ALA A 444 -21.97 -3.86 22.69
CA ALA A 444 -20.75 -3.54 21.95
C ALA A 444 -20.95 -3.71 20.45
N GLN A 445 -21.58 -4.81 20.02
CA GLN A 445 -21.92 -5.04 18.61
C GLN A 445 -22.82 -3.92 18.07
N ALA A 446 -23.81 -3.47 18.85
CA ALA A 446 -24.69 -2.38 18.46
C ALA A 446 -23.95 -1.04 18.34
N ARG A 447 -23.09 -0.69 19.31
CA ARG A 447 -22.25 0.53 19.26
C ARG A 447 -21.30 0.52 18.06
N PHE A 448 -20.67 -0.63 17.80
CA PHE A 448 -19.74 -0.77 16.68
C PHE A 448 -20.45 -0.56 15.33
N ASN A 449 -21.66 -1.11 15.17
CA ASN A 449 -22.50 -0.83 14.00
C ASN A 449 -22.90 0.65 13.91
N GLN A 450 -23.30 1.25 15.04
CA GLN A 450 -23.73 2.65 15.08
C GLN A 450 -22.62 3.61 14.67
N ARG A 451 -21.34 3.31 14.95
CA ARG A 451 -20.23 4.15 14.50
C ARG A 451 -20.23 4.37 12.97
N PHE A 452 -20.43 3.30 12.19
CA PHE A 452 -20.57 3.43 10.73
C PHE A 452 -21.85 4.19 10.37
N TRP A 453 -23.01 3.74 10.86
CA TRP A 453 -24.30 4.27 10.43
C TRP A 453 -24.55 5.72 10.84
N ASN A 454 -24.02 6.15 11.99
CA ASN A 454 -24.08 7.55 12.42
C ASN A 454 -23.31 8.44 11.43
N LYS A 455 -22.12 8.00 10.99
CA LYS A 455 -21.33 8.73 9.99
C LYS A 455 -22.04 8.84 8.64
N ILE A 456 -22.64 7.75 8.15
CA ILE A 456 -23.37 7.78 6.88
C ILE A 456 -24.61 8.69 6.98
N LYS A 457 -25.35 8.64 8.10
CA LYS A 457 -26.52 9.52 8.30
C LYS A 457 -26.16 11.00 8.38
N SER A 458 -24.98 11.34 8.92
CA SER A 458 -24.48 12.72 8.99
C SER A 458 -23.65 13.14 7.76
N GLY A 459 -23.45 12.24 6.80
CA GLY A 459 -22.59 12.46 5.64
C GLY A 459 -23.21 13.39 4.59
N HIS A 460 -22.36 13.97 3.75
CA HIS A 460 -22.77 14.79 2.62
C HIS A 460 -22.64 14.01 1.31
N TYR A 461 -23.73 13.96 0.54
CA TYR A 461 -23.83 13.15 -0.68
C TYR A 461 -24.56 13.90 -1.81
N THR A 462 -24.18 15.15 -2.05
CA THR A 462 -24.82 16.04 -3.03
C THR A 462 -24.68 15.48 -4.43
N ASN A 463 -25.77 14.97 -5.03
CA ASN A 463 -25.75 14.30 -6.33
C ASN A 463 -24.79 13.08 -6.42
N THR A 464 -24.42 12.48 -5.29
CA THR A 464 -23.59 11.28 -5.29
C THR A 464 -24.41 10.08 -5.77
N ARG A 465 -23.84 9.28 -6.67
CA ARG A 465 -24.47 8.06 -7.18
C ARG A 465 -23.76 6.82 -6.63
N PHE A 466 -24.54 5.91 -6.05
CA PHE A 466 -24.06 4.62 -5.57
C PHE A 466 -24.36 3.52 -6.58
N PHE A 467 -23.36 2.71 -6.88
CA PHE A 467 -23.48 1.51 -7.71
C PHE A 467 -23.10 0.31 -6.87
N ILE A 468 -24.05 -0.55 -6.54
CA ILE A 468 -23.85 -1.62 -5.56
C ILE A 468 -24.20 -2.99 -6.14
N ALA A 469 -23.20 -3.85 -6.29
CA ALA A 469 -23.40 -5.29 -6.42
C ALA A 469 -23.45 -5.89 -5.02
N TYR A 470 -24.49 -6.69 -4.72
CA TYR A 470 -24.62 -7.34 -3.42
C TYR A 470 -25.09 -8.79 -3.54
N MET A 471 -24.81 -9.59 -2.52
CA MET A 471 -25.28 -10.96 -2.42
C MET A 471 -26.59 -10.99 -1.62
N LYS A 472 -27.60 -11.71 -2.13
CA LYS A 472 -28.92 -11.82 -1.49
C LYS A 472 -28.89 -12.74 -0.26
N ASN A 473 -27.91 -13.63 -0.18
CA ASN A 473 -27.71 -14.57 0.93
C ASN A 473 -26.36 -14.32 1.60
N ASP A 474 -25.93 -13.06 1.64
CA ASP A 474 -24.65 -12.65 2.21
C ASP A 474 -24.53 -13.10 3.67
N ASP A 475 -23.50 -13.86 3.98
CA ASP A 475 -23.26 -14.43 5.30
C ASP A 475 -22.38 -13.55 6.19
N TYR A 476 -21.88 -12.41 5.69
CA TYR A 476 -21.15 -11.40 6.48
C TYR A 476 -22.04 -10.24 6.92
N ASP A 477 -22.84 -9.70 6.00
CA ASP A 477 -23.75 -8.57 6.28
C ASP A 477 -24.99 -8.58 5.37
N TYR A 478 -25.91 -9.53 5.63
CA TYR A 478 -27.14 -9.72 4.84
C TYR A 478 -28.06 -8.48 4.77
N MET A 479 -27.94 -7.51 5.67
CA MET A 479 -28.75 -6.28 5.68
C MET A 479 -28.03 -5.06 5.08
N ALA A 480 -26.78 -5.19 4.63
CA ALA A 480 -25.96 -4.04 4.20
C ALA A 480 -26.67 -3.15 3.16
N PHE A 481 -27.19 -3.75 2.09
CA PHE A 481 -27.90 -3.02 1.03
C PHE A 481 -29.22 -2.42 1.52
N GLN A 482 -30.02 -3.19 2.27
CA GLN A 482 -31.31 -2.73 2.77
C GLN A 482 -31.15 -1.54 3.74
N ASN A 483 -30.25 -1.64 4.71
CA ASN A 483 -30.01 -0.57 5.68
C ASN A 483 -29.53 0.71 5.00
N LEU A 484 -28.71 0.59 3.95
CA LEU A 484 -28.26 1.75 3.18
C LEU A 484 -29.43 2.43 2.43
N MET A 485 -30.33 1.63 1.84
CA MET A 485 -31.54 2.17 1.21
C MET A 485 -32.45 2.88 2.22
N GLU A 486 -32.57 2.36 3.45
CA GLU A 486 -33.33 3.00 4.52
C GLU A 486 -32.71 4.35 4.93
N VAL A 487 -31.38 4.44 5.03
CA VAL A 487 -30.68 5.70 5.32
C VAL A 487 -30.91 6.75 4.22
N PHE A 488 -30.97 6.33 2.96
CA PHE A 488 -31.15 7.23 1.81
C PHE A 488 -32.60 7.43 1.37
N ALA A 489 -33.59 6.85 2.06
CA ALA A 489 -34.99 6.90 1.63
C ALA A 489 -35.57 8.31 1.48
N HIS A 490 -34.96 9.31 2.14
CA HIS A 490 -35.39 10.71 2.14
C HIS A 490 -34.28 11.68 1.70
N THR A 491 -33.31 11.20 0.92
CA THR A 491 -32.22 12.02 0.37
C THR A 491 -32.24 11.98 -1.16
N ASP A 492 -31.50 12.89 -1.81
CA ASP A 492 -31.35 12.92 -3.27
C ASP A 492 -30.29 11.93 -3.79
N VAL A 493 -29.82 11.03 -2.93
CA VAL A 493 -28.80 10.04 -3.27
C VAL A 493 -29.40 9.00 -4.22
N GLN A 494 -28.79 8.82 -5.39
CA GLN A 494 -29.25 7.81 -6.33
C GLN A 494 -28.52 6.49 -6.10
N VAL A 495 -29.26 5.40 -5.97
CA VAL A 495 -28.70 4.06 -5.77
C VAL A 495 -29.10 3.13 -6.92
N VAL A 496 -28.10 2.57 -7.59
CA VAL A 496 -28.24 1.50 -8.58
C VAL A 496 -27.75 0.20 -7.97
N GLY A 497 -28.68 -0.60 -7.45
CA GLY A 497 -28.40 -1.90 -6.84
C GLY A 497 -28.65 -3.06 -7.79
N LYS A 498 -27.78 -4.07 -7.77
CA LYS A 498 -28.05 -5.38 -8.38
C LYS A 498 -27.67 -6.51 -7.41
N GLY A 499 -28.63 -7.39 -7.15
CA GLY A 499 -28.47 -8.52 -6.22
C GLY A 499 -28.29 -9.86 -6.93
N TRP A 500 -27.33 -10.66 -6.48
CA TRP A 500 -27.09 -12.05 -6.93
C TRP A 500 -27.39 -13.05 -5.82
N VAL A 501 -27.81 -14.26 -6.20
CA VAL A 501 -28.05 -15.34 -5.24
C VAL A 501 -26.70 -15.97 -4.86
N GLY A 502 -26.54 -16.35 -3.59
CA GLY A 502 -25.31 -16.93 -3.05
C GLY A 502 -24.82 -16.21 -1.80
N ARG A 503 -23.85 -16.83 -1.12
CA ARG A 503 -23.10 -16.29 0.01
C ARG A 503 -22.05 -15.29 -0.42
N HIS A 504 -21.37 -14.65 0.52
CA HIS A 504 -20.43 -13.57 0.24
C HIS A 504 -19.28 -13.99 -0.69
N LEU A 505 -18.79 -15.22 -0.56
CA LEU A 505 -17.69 -15.73 -1.40
C LEU A 505 -18.16 -16.32 -2.73
N ASP A 506 -19.48 -16.48 -2.93
CA ASP A 506 -20.07 -16.92 -4.20
C ASP A 506 -20.16 -15.75 -5.20
N GLY A 507 -20.43 -16.02 -6.48
CA GLY A 507 -20.82 -14.98 -7.44
C GLY A 507 -19.73 -13.96 -7.82
N SER A 508 -18.46 -14.20 -7.49
CA SER A 508 -17.34 -13.30 -7.84
C SER A 508 -17.16 -13.18 -9.36
N SER A 509 -17.48 -14.24 -10.12
CA SER A 509 -17.49 -14.27 -11.58
C SER A 509 -18.48 -13.28 -12.21
N GLU A 510 -19.51 -12.85 -11.47
CA GLU A 510 -20.58 -11.98 -11.95
C GLU A 510 -20.47 -10.58 -11.35
N THR A 511 -20.18 -10.50 -10.05
CA THR A 511 -20.11 -9.23 -9.31
C THR A 511 -18.89 -8.39 -9.73
N ILE A 512 -17.73 -9.01 -9.96
CA ILE A 512 -16.52 -8.29 -10.41
C ILE A 512 -16.71 -7.69 -11.82
N PRO A 513 -17.17 -8.44 -12.84
CA PRO A 513 -17.47 -7.82 -14.14
C PRO A 513 -18.52 -6.73 -14.07
N TRP A 514 -19.54 -6.87 -13.22
CA TRP A 514 -20.54 -5.82 -13.04
C TRP A 514 -19.94 -4.56 -12.44
N PHE A 515 -19.11 -4.68 -11.40
CA PHE A 515 -18.37 -3.58 -10.78
C PHE A 515 -17.52 -2.82 -11.82
N LEU A 516 -16.74 -3.57 -12.62
CA LEU A 516 -15.92 -2.99 -13.69
C LEU A 516 -16.77 -2.31 -14.77
N ASN A 517 -17.91 -2.88 -15.11
CA ASN A 517 -18.82 -2.29 -16.09
C ASN A 517 -19.45 -0.99 -15.58
N GLN A 518 -19.80 -0.89 -14.29
CA GLN A 518 -20.26 0.38 -13.71
C GLN A 518 -19.15 1.43 -13.74
N TYR A 519 -17.92 1.05 -13.42
CA TYR A 519 -16.75 1.92 -13.58
C TYR A 519 -16.65 2.48 -15.00
N GLN A 520 -16.64 1.60 -16.00
CA GLN A 520 -16.55 2.00 -17.41
C GLN A 520 -17.71 2.90 -17.84
N ARG A 521 -18.94 2.61 -17.39
CA ARG A 521 -20.13 3.43 -17.71
C ARG A 521 -20.01 4.83 -17.12
N VAL A 522 -19.63 4.96 -15.85
CA VAL A 522 -19.46 6.25 -15.19
C VAL A 522 -18.37 7.06 -15.89
N LEU A 523 -17.23 6.41 -16.17
CA LEU A 523 -16.13 7.04 -16.91
C LEU A 523 -16.57 7.52 -18.30
N GLN A 524 -17.33 6.71 -19.04
CA GLN A 524 -17.76 7.04 -20.39
C GLN A 524 -18.83 8.14 -20.42
N ILE A 525 -19.87 7.99 -19.61
CA ILE A 525 -21.06 8.86 -19.65
C ILE A 525 -20.75 10.21 -19.02
N ASP A 526 -20.08 10.24 -17.87
CA ASP A 526 -19.96 11.46 -17.07
C ASP A 526 -18.62 12.19 -17.28
N PHE A 527 -17.57 11.47 -17.69
CA PHE A 527 -16.23 12.03 -17.90
C PHE A 527 -15.73 11.90 -19.34
N GLY A 528 -16.53 11.37 -20.26
CA GLY A 528 -16.15 11.22 -21.67
C GLY A 528 -14.98 10.25 -21.91
N ARG A 529 -14.75 9.31 -20.99
CA ARG A 529 -13.67 8.33 -21.04
C ARG A 529 -14.17 6.96 -21.51
N GLY A 530 -13.86 6.59 -22.74
CA GLY A 530 -14.16 5.28 -23.32
C GLY A 530 -13.32 5.07 -24.56
N GLU A 531 -13.27 3.84 -25.09
CA GLU A 531 -12.63 3.59 -26.38
C GLU A 531 -13.33 4.42 -27.47
N ARG A 532 -12.53 5.06 -28.32
CA ARG A 532 -12.94 5.36 -29.69
C ARG A 532 -12.84 4.09 -30.51
#